data_AF-A0A4Y9SDR1-F1
#
_entry.id   AF-A0A4Y9SDR1-F1
#
_cell.length_a   1.000
_cell.length_b   1.000
_cell.length_c   1.000
_cell.angle_alpha   90.00
_cell.angle_beta   90.00
_cell.angle_gamma   90.00
#
_symmetry.space_group_name_H-M   'P 1'
#
loop_
_entity.id
_entity.type
_entity.pdbx_description
1 polymer ?
#
loop_
_entity_poly.entity_id
_entity_poly.type
_entity_poly.pdbx_seq_one_letter_code
_entity_poly.pdbx_strand_id
1 'polypeptide(L)'
;MGLFSFFSKKKEEPKPQLKLSSIPTVQAESELFSTYAVVFHEVMADVDGFSPEEFSEMVKFISEGEGGYMNMHHYHRHVFNNYFAGRHWAWVEYDYWEKTYAKMGSAPLRFPTGLALPLDRTFELTADKVLKDLKVADLKEFIESQGGEIPPKAKKKELLELAQSLPNLNSTKLWKEKEEQISNGIGYPLYTILMRYIAFKAKATFDRDRGLKMGVTEFKHLYVEEGDEKFVKLALKRNPQALPPYFPGDVTLLQSVIPGFD
;
A
#
# COMPACT_ATOMS: atom_id res chain seq x y z
N MET A 1 -6.87 -27.29 69.80
CA MET A 1 -6.47 -26.21 68.87
C MET A 1 -6.30 -26.84 67.50
N GLY A 2 -7.29 -26.75 66.61
CA GLY A 2 -7.23 -25.90 65.41
C GLY A 2 -6.52 -26.68 64.28
N LEU A 3 -6.94 -26.74 63.02
CA LEU A 3 -7.93 -26.04 62.22
C LEU A 3 -8.17 -26.90 60.97
N PHE A 4 -9.36 -26.77 60.40
CA PHE A 4 -9.83 -27.37 59.14
C PHE A 4 -8.84 -27.23 57.97
N SER A 5 -8.70 -28.27 57.15
CA SER A 5 -8.49 -28.07 55.71
C SER A 5 -9.37 -29.02 54.89
N PHE A 6 -10.41 -28.44 54.32
CA PHE A 6 -11.32 -29.03 53.36
C PHE A 6 -10.55 -29.51 52.11
N PHE A 7 -10.55 -30.80 51.84
CA PHE A 7 -10.32 -31.31 50.48
C PHE A 7 -11.66 -31.30 49.73
N SER A 8 -12.06 -30.14 49.23
CA SER A 8 -13.04 -30.05 48.16
C SER A 8 -12.28 -30.08 46.84
N LYS A 9 -12.34 -31.23 46.13
CA LYS A 9 -12.02 -31.27 44.71
C LYS A 9 -12.99 -30.32 44.02
N LYS A 10 -12.51 -29.14 43.59
CA LYS A 10 -13.24 -28.32 42.61
C LYS A 10 -13.56 -29.22 41.42
N LYS A 11 -14.84 -29.55 41.24
CA LYS A 11 -15.35 -29.97 39.93
C LYS A 11 -15.08 -28.81 39.00
N GLU A 12 -14.15 -28.97 38.07
CA GLU A 12 -14.06 -28.08 36.92
C GLU A 12 -15.39 -28.18 36.19
N GLU A 13 -16.14 -27.08 36.19
CA GLU A 13 -17.28 -26.94 35.30
C GLU A 13 -16.79 -27.05 33.86
N PRO A 14 -17.44 -27.84 33.00
CA PRO A 14 -17.06 -27.90 31.60
C PRO A 14 -17.26 -26.51 31.01
N LYS A 15 -16.14 -25.85 30.66
CA LYS A 15 -16.19 -24.62 29.87
C LYS A 15 -16.99 -24.92 28.61
N PRO A 16 -18.04 -24.15 28.29
CA PRO A 16 -18.76 -24.33 27.04
C PRO A 16 -17.77 -24.15 25.90
N GLN A 17 -17.36 -25.26 25.28
CA GLN A 17 -16.75 -25.22 23.97
C GLN A 17 -17.86 -24.76 23.02
N LEU A 18 -17.94 -23.45 22.81
CA LEU A 18 -18.57 -22.90 21.62
C LEU A 18 -17.84 -23.57 20.45
N LYS A 19 -18.43 -24.64 19.91
CA LYS A 19 -18.14 -25.04 18.54
C LYS A 19 -18.47 -23.80 17.73
N LEU A 20 -17.44 -23.03 17.38
CA LEU A 20 -17.51 -22.09 16.27
C LEU A 20 -17.85 -22.96 15.06
N SER A 21 -19.14 -23.21 14.86
CA SER A 21 -19.67 -23.51 13.55
C SER A 21 -19.05 -22.46 12.66
N SER A 22 -18.23 -22.90 11.69
CA SER A 22 -17.54 -22.04 10.73
C SER A 22 -18.47 -20.88 10.37
N ILE A 23 -18.08 -19.65 10.71
CA ILE A 23 -18.78 -18.46 10.23
C ILE A 23 -18.94 -18.68 8.72
N PRO A 24 -20.16 -18.63 8.16
CA PRO A 24 -20.35 -18.85 6.74
C PRO A 24 -19.55 -17.80 5.98
N THR A 25 -18.38 -18.20 5.50
CA THR A 25 -17.55 -17.36 4.64
C THR A 25 -18.24 -17.39 3.28
N VAL A 26 -18.95 -16.31 2.95
CA VAL A 26 -19.49 -16.13 1.60
C VAL A 26 -18.30 -16.22 0.65
N GLN A 27 -18.27 -17.25 -0.19
CA GLN A 27 -17.25 -17.40 -1.21
C GLN A 27 -17.39 -16.25 -2.21
N ALA A 28 -16.27 -15.62 -2.58
CA ALA A 28 -16.29 -14.57 -3.58
C ALA A 28 -16.73 -15.13 -4.93
N GLU A 29 -17.54 -14.35 -5.66
CA GLU A 29 -18.03 -14.72 -6.98
C GLU A 29 -16.88 -14.76 -7.98
N SER A 30 -16.85 -15.76 -8.86
CA SER A 30 -15.79 -15.91 -9.86
C SER A 30 -15.66 -14.69 -10.79
N GLU A 31 -16.80 -14.04 -11.09
CA GLU A 31 -16.86 -12.81 -11.89
C GLU A 31 -16.07 -11.65 -11.27
N LEU A 32 -15.90 -11.63 -9.94
CA LEU A 32 -15.10 -10.61 -9.27
C LEU A 32 -13.62 -10.69 -9.70
N PHE A 33 -13.09 -11.92 -9.82
CA PHE A 33 -11.70 -12.15 -10.19
C PHE A 33 -11.46 -11.89 -11.69
N SER A 34 -12.40 -12.25 -12.56
CA SER A 34 -12.29 -11.91 -13.98
C SER A 34 -12.41 -10.40 -14.22
N THR A 35 -13.27 -9.70 -13.46
CA THR A 35 -13.34 -8.23 -13.51
C THR A 35 -12.04 -7.58 -13.08
N TYR A 36 -11.38 -8.11 -12.03
CA TYR A 36 -10.07 -7.64 -11.61
C TYR A 36 -9.02 -7.77 -12.73
N ALA A 37 -8.96 -8.92 -13.40
CA ALA A 37 -8.01 -9.13 -14.50
C ALA A 37 -8.21 -8.10 -15.62
N VAL A 38 -9.46 -7.84 -16.03
CA VAL A 38 -9.78 -6.84 -17.06
C VAL A 38 -9.32 -5.45 -16.62
N VAL A 39 -9.71 -5.01 -15.42
CA VAL A 39 -9.35 -3.68 -14.91
C VAL A 39 -7.84 -3.55 -14.69
N PHE A 40 -7.16 -4.62 -14.29
CA PHE A 40 -5.70 -4.62 -14.17
C PHE A 40 -5.04 -4.31 -15.51
N HIS A 41 -5.45 -5.00 -16.59
CA HIS A 41 -4.92 -4.75 -17.93
C HIS A 41 -5.22 -3.33 -18.42
N GLU A 42 -6.44 -2.84 -18.20
CA GLU A 42 -6.84 -1.47 -18.59
C GLU A 42 -5.98 -0.42 -17.89
N VAL A 43 -5.80 -0.53 -16.57
CA VAL A 43 -5.02 0.45 -15.80
C VAL A 43 -3.53 0.33 -16.08
N MET A 44 -3.01 -0.88 -16.22
CA MET A 44 -1.58 -1.10 -16.50
C MET A 44 -1.19 -0.66 -17.91
N ALA A 45 -2.13 -0.59 -18.86
CA ALA A 45 -1.88 0.01 -20.18
C ALA A 45 -1.49 1.50 -20.09
N ASP A 46 -1.89 2.20 -19.02
CA ASP A 46 -1.49 3.59 -18.71
C ASP A 46 -0.20 3.67 -17.85
N VAL A 47 0.49 2.54 -17.66
CA VAL A 47 1.74 2.46 -16.91
C VAL A 47 2.90 2.18 -17.86
N ASP A 48 3.76 3.17 -18.02
CA ASP A 48 4.95 3.07 -18.87
C ASP A 48 5.99 2.15 -18.26
N GLY A 49 6.77 1.52 -19.13
CA GLY A 49 7.95 0.74 -18.73
C GLY A 49 7.68 -0.75 -18.59
N PHE A 50 6.53 -1.27 -19.03
CA PHE A 50 6.18 -2.70 -18.98
C PHE A 50 5.60 -3.19 -20.31
N SER A 51 5.73 -4.49 -20.59
CA SER A 51 5.09 -5.13 -21.74
C SER A 51 3.73 -5.76 -21.38
N PRO A 52 2.83 -5.99 -22.37
CA PRO A 52 1.58 -6.71 -22.14
C PRO A 52 1.75 -8.13 -21.59
N GLU A 53 2.84 -8.80 -21.92
CA GLU A 53 3.20 -10.12 -21.40
C GLU A 53 3.48 -10.03 -19.89
N GLU A 54 4.23 -9.02 -19.45
CA GLU A 54 4.51 -8.80 -18.02
C GLU A 54 3.22 -8.53 -17.24
N PHE A 55 2.26 -7.78 -17.82
CA PHE A 55 0.95 -7.60 -17.19
C PHE A 55 0.22 -8.94 -16.98
N SER A 56 0.25 -9.79 -18.01
CA SER A 56 -0.38 -11.11 -17.97
C SER A 56 0.26 -12.01 -16.91
N GLU A 57 1.59 -11.98 -16.79
CA GLU A 57 2.33 -12.73 -15.76
C GLU A 57 2.00 -12.24 -14.35
N MET A 58 1.93 -10.91 -14.14
CA MET A 58 1.53 -10.33 -12.87
C MET A 58 0.10 -10.75 -12.49
N VAL A 59 -0.87 -10.58 -13.39
CA VAL A 59 -2.29 -10.96 -13.14
C VAL A 59 -2.40 -12.45 -12.83
N LYS A 60 -1.69 -13.29 -13.58
CA LYS A 60 -1.70 -14.73 -13.35
C LYS A 60 -1.19 -15.07 -11.95
N PHE A 61 -0.02 -14.53 -11.57
CA PHE A 61 0.54 -14.73 -10.23
C PHE A 61 -0.45 -14.28 -9.12
N ILE A 62 -1.06 -13.10 -9.29
CA ILE A 62 -2.04 -12.56 -8.33
C ILE A 62 -3.27 -13.47 -8.22
N SER A 63 -3.75 -13.99 -9.35
CA SER A 63 -5.00 -14.76 -9.43
C SER A 63 -4.85 -16.21 -8.96
N GLU A 64 -3.69 -16.83 -9.16
CA GLU A 64 -3.39 -18.20 -8.73
C GLU A 64 -3.08 -18.31 -7.22
N GLY A 65 -2.83 -17.17 -6.56
CA GLY A 65 -2.60 -17.10 -5.11
C GLY A 65 -3.84 -17.41 -4.27
N GLU A 66 -3.63 -17.93 -3.06
CA GLU A 66 -4.72 -18.15 -2.10
C GLU A 66 -5.39 -16.81 -1.73
N GLY A 67 -6.70 -16.70 -2.00
CA GLY A 67 -7.48 -15.47 -1.84
C GLY A 67 -7.35 -14.47 -3.00
N GLY A 68 -6.58 -14.81 -4.05
CA GLY A 68 -6.39 -14.01 -5.25
C GLY A 68 -5.95 -12.57 -4.96
N TYR A 69 -6.50 -11.62 -5.72
CA TYR A 69 -6.18 -10.20 -5.56
C TYR A 69 -6.65 -9.57 -4.23
N MET A 70 -7.58 -10.21 -3.52
CA MET A 70 -8.03 -9.74 -2.21
C MET A 70 -6.96 -9.97 -1.13
N ASN A 71 -6.09 -10.97 -1.33
CA ASN A 71 -4.96 -11.22 -0.43
C ASN A 71 -3.75 -10.37 -0.84
N MET A 72 -3.80 -9.07 -0.55
CA MET A 72 -2.70 -8.15 -0.87
C MET A 72 -1.34 -8.58 -0.26
N HIS A 73 -1.36 -9.25 0.89
CA HIS A 73 -0.13 -9.72 1.54
C HIS A 73 0.60 -10.77 0.70
N HIS A 74 -0.13 -11.59 -0.05
CA HIS A 74 0.44 -12.61 -0.92
C HIS A 74 1.27 -12.00 -2.06
N TYR A 75 0.75 -10.98 -2.76
CA TYR A 75 1.36 -10.54 -4.01
C TYR A 75 2.06 -9.19 -3.95
N HIS A 76 1.71 -8.28 -3.02
CA HIS A 76 2.20 -6.89 -3.10
C HIS A 76 3.72 -6.81 -3.13
N ARG A 77 4.40 -7.50 -2.21
CA ARG A 77 5.86 -7.49 -2.14
C ARG A 77 6.49 -8.29 -3.28
N HIS A 78 5.90 -9.43 -3.66
CA HIS A 78 6.43 -10.27 -4.72
C HIS A 78 6.40 -9.55 -6.08
N VAL A 79 5.24 -8.99 -6.45
CA VAL A 79 5.08 -8.28 -7.72
C VAL A 79 5.97 -7.04 -7.74
N PHE A 80 6.05 -6.27 -6.65
CA PHE A 80 6.96 -5.14 -6.60
C PHE A 80 8.42 -5.56 -6.82
N ASN A 81 8.91 -6.54 -6.05
CA ASN A 81 10.30 -6.95 -6.08
C ASN A 81 10.73 -7.52 -7.44
N ASN A 82 9.84 -8.24 -8.14
CA ASN A 82 10.19 -8.90 -9.40
C ASN A 82 9.98 -8.01 -10.63
N TYR A 83 9.04 -7.05 -10.59
CA TYR A 83 8.68 -6.27 -11.77
C TYR A 83 9.02 -4.77 -11.63
N PHE A 84 8.88 -4.18 -10.44
CA PHE A 84 8.98 -2.73 -10.24
C PHE A 84 10.29 -2.27 -9.59
N ALA A 85 10.84 -3.06 -8.66
CA ALA A 85 12.05 -2.71 -7.91
C ALA A 85 13.24 -2.50 -8.86
N GLY A 86 13.99 -1.41 -8.66
CA GLY A 86 15.13 -1.08 -9.53
C GLY A 86 14.80 -0.70 -10.98
N ARG A 87 13.53 -0.81 -11.42
CA ARG A 87 13.07 -0.49 -12.79
C ARG A 87 12.53 0.93 -12.93
N HIS A 88 12.81 1.60 -14.04
CA HIS A 88 12.15 2.86 -14.37
C HIS A 88 10.75 2.60 -14.94
N TRP A 89 9.74 3.23 -14.37
CA TRP A 89 8.35 3.17 -14.81
C TRP A 89 7.64 4.47 -14.42
N ALA A 90 6.53 4.77 -15.07
CA ALA A 90 5.71 5.94 -14.77
C ALA A 90 4.24 5.57 -14.83
N TRP A 91 3.42 6.20 -13.98
CA TRP A 91 1.97 6.03 -14.02
C TRP A 91 1.33 7.32 -14.51
N VAL A 92 0.94 7.34 -15.79
CA VAL A 92 0.50 8.54 -16.49
C VAL A 92 -0.69 9.21 -15.80
N GLU A 93 -1.63 8.41 -15.31
CA GLU A 93 -2.81 8.90 -14.59
C GLU A 93 -2.42 9.58 -13.26
N TYR A 94 -1.46 9.04 -12.51
CA TYR A 94 -0.97 9.68 -11.28
C TYR A 94 -0.29 11.01 -11.58
N ASP A 95 0.61 11.03 -12.57
CA ASP A 95 1.33 12.23 -12.99
C ASP A 95 0.36 13.33 -13.46
N TYR A 96 -0.72 12.95 -14.16
CA TYR A 96 -1.77 13.87 -14.56
C TYR A 96 -2.42 14.54 -13.36
N TRP A 97 -2.84 13.76 -12.37
CA TRP A 97 -3.51 14.28 -11.18
C TRP A 97 -2.57 15.11 -10.31
N GLU A 98 -1.33 14.67 -10.12
CA GLU A 98 -0.32 15.43 -9.37
C GLU A 98 -0.09 16.81 -9.99
N LYS A 99 0.13 16.88 -11.32
CA LYS A 99 0.29 18.14 -12.05
C LYS A 99 -0.97 19.01 -11.98
N THR A 100 -2.14 18.40 -12.03
CA THR A 100 -3.43 19.11 -11.96
C THR A 100 -3.61 19.77 -10.59
N TYR A 101 -3.39 19.02 -9.51
CA TYR A 101 -3.52 19.54 -8.15
C TYR A 101 -2.46 20.58 -7.80
N ALA A 102 -1.23 20.40 -8.29
CA ALA A 102 -0.18 21.41 -8.16
C ALA A 102 -0.59 22.74 -8.81
N LYS A 103 -1.17 22.72 -10.02
CA LYS A 103 -1.69 23.92 -10.69
C LYS A 103 -2.87 24.57 -9.96
N MET A 104 -3.71 23.75 -9.33
CA MET A 104 -4.85 24.24 -8.54
C MET A 104 -4.44 24.81 -7.18
N GLY A 105 -3.22 24.54 -6.70
CA GLY A 105 -2.79 24.88 -5.35
C GLY A 105 -3.56 24.12 -4.26
N SER A 106 -4.28 23.04 -4.61
CA SER A 106 -5.00 22.19 -3.68
C SER A 106 -5.14 20.77 -4.24
N ALA A 107 -5.08 19.78 -3.36
CA ALA A 107 -5.21 18.36 -3.68
C ALA A 107 -6.28 17.69 -2.79
N PRO A 108 -6.83 16.54 -3.18
CA PRO A 108 -7.69 15.73 -2.32
C PRO A 108 -6.99 15.35 -1.03
N LEU A 109 -7.74 15.19 0.06
CA LEU A 109 -7.18 14.97 1.41
C LEU A 109 -6.24 13.76 1.47
N ARG A 110 -6.61 12.69 0.75
CA ARG A 110 -5.87 11.43 0.73
C ARG A 110 -4.94 11.27 -0.47
N PHE A 111 -4.83 12.29 -1.33
CA PHE A 111 -3.93 12.22 -2.48
C PHE A 111 -2.47 12.32 -2.00
N PRO A 112 -1.68 11.26 -2.18
CA PRO A 112 -0.28 11.28 -1.76
C PRO A 112 0.54 12.05 -2.79
N THR A 113 1.22 13.10 -2.36
CA THR A 113 2.03 13.97 -3.24
C THR A 113 3.50 13.55 -3.24
N GLY A 114 4.22 13.87 -4.31
CA GLY A 114 5.66 13.66 -4.42
C GLY A 114 6.06 12.20 -4.59
N LEU A 115 5.19 11.36 -5.14
CA LEU A 115 5.49 9.95 -5.38
C LEU A 115 5.90 9.63 -6.82
N ALA A 116 5.75 10.59 -7.74
CA ALA A 116 6.25 10.44 -9.10
C ALA A 116 7.74 10.12 -9.08
N LEU A 117 8.14 9.15 -9.90
CA LEU A 117 9.52 8.69 -9.94
C LEU A 117 10.38 9.68 -10.69
N PRO A 118 11.48 10.19 -10.09
CA PRO A 118 12.41 11.03 -10.81
C PRO A 118 13.03 10.23 -11.96
N LEU A 119 13.20 10.88 -13.12
CA LEU A 119 13.73 10.25 -14.35
C LEU A 119 15.09 9.61 -14.14
N ASP A 120 15.95 10.26 -13.36
CA ASP A 120 17.30 9.80 -13.02
C ASP A 120 17.33 8.90 -11.77
N ARG A 121 16.16 8.60 -11.17
CA ARG A 121 16.01 7.90 -9.89
C ARG A 121 16.87 8.49 -8.77
N THR A 122 17.25 9.76 -8.87
CA THR A 122 18.11 10.36 -7.85
C THR A 122 17.35 10.49 -6.54
N PHE A 123 18.03 10.16 -5.46
CA PHE A 123 17.54 10.36 -4.12
C PHE A 123 18.67 10.88 -3.25
N GLU A 124 18.33 11.75 -2.31
CA GLU A 124 19.28 12.20 -1.32
C GLU A 124 19.32 11.22 -0.14
N LEU A 125 20.44 10.50 -0.05
CA LEU A 125 20.77 9.70 1.12
C LEU A 125 21.51 10.58 2.13
N THR A 126 20.91 10.72 3.32
CA THR A 126 21.50 11.50 4.41
C THR A 126 22.07 10.57 5.48
N ALA A 127 23.05 11.07 6.23
CA ALA A 127 23.62 10.32 7.35
C ALA A 127 22.55 9.93 8.39
N ASP A 128 21.54 10.78 8.62
CA ASP A 128 20.40 10.44 9.49
C ASP A 128 19.64 9.20 8.98
N LYS A 129 19.32 9.14 7.68
CA LYS A 129 18.63 7.97 7.09
C LYS A 129 19.44 6.68 7.21
N VAL A 130 20.77 6.76 7.17
CA VAL A 130 21.66 5.60 7.27
C VAL A 130 21.81 5.12 8.72
N LEU A 131 21.99 6.05 9.66
CA LEU A 131 22.45 5.74 11.02
C LEU A 131 21.31 5.62 12.04
N LYS A 132 20.17 6.29 11.84
CA LYS A 132 19.12 6.42 12.86
C LYS A 132 18.49 5.10 13.29
N ASP A 133 18.35 4.16 12.35
CA ASP A 133 17.75 2.85 12.57
C ASP A 133 18.67 1.88 13.32
N LEU A 134 19.98 2.18 13.40
CA LEU A 134 20.95 1.35 14.10
C LEU A 134 20.70 1.34 15.62
N LYS A 135 20.90 0.17 16.24
CA LYS A 135 20.88 0.06 17.70
C LYS A 135 22.16 0.66 18.27
N VAL A 136 22.16 0.93 19.58
CA VAL A 136 23.35 1.47 20.27
C VAL A 136 24.56 0.55 20.11
N ALA A 137 24.37 -0.77 20.13
CA ALA A 137 25.45 -1.73 19.89
C ALA A 137 26.03 -1.59 18.48
N ASP A 138 25.16 -1.63 17.46
CA ASP A 138 25.56 -1.52 16.05
C ASP A 138 26.24 -0.18 15.74
N LEU A 139 25.80 0.92 16.36
CA LEU A 139 26.45 2.23 16.23
C LEU A 139 27.87 2.20 16.80
N LYS A 140 28.08 1.56 17.94
CA LYS A 140 29.41 1.45 18.53
C LYS A 140 30.33 0.61 17.66
N GLU A 141 29.87 -0.56 17.24
CA GLU A 141 30.61 -1.44 16.33
C GLU A 141 30.96 -0.72 15.02
N PHE A 142 30.01 0.02 14.45
CA PHE A 142 30.26 0.82 13.25
C PHE A 142 31.35 1.86 13.47
N ILE A 143 31.26 2.67 14.55
CA ILE A 143 32.25 3.70 14.85
C ILE A 143 33.65 3.10 15.07
N GLU A 144 33.75 2.02 15.85
CA GLU A 144 35.00 1.30 16.09
C GLU A 144 35.58 0.73 14.80
N SER A 145 34.74 0.16 13.91
CA SER A 145 35.17 -0.38 12.62
C SER A 145 35.77 0.67 11.68
N GLN A 146 35.39 1.94 11.85
CA GLN A 146 35.93 3.08 11.11
C GLN A 146 37.09 3.76 11.85
N GLY A 147 37.56 3.19 12.96
CA GLY A 147 38.67 3.73 13.77
C GLY A 147 38.30 4.90 14.68
N GLY A 148 37.00 5.11 14.97
CA GLY A 148 36.53 6.14 15.89
C GLY A 148 36.63 5.70 17.36
N GLU A 149 36.94 6.64 18.25
CA GLU A 149 36.97 6.40 19.70
C GLU A 149 35.63 6.72 20.36
N ILE A 150 35.14 5.80 21.20
CA ILE A 150 33.83 5.92 21.82
C ILE A 150 33.94 6.41 23.26
N PRO A 151 33.29 7.54 23.62
CA PRO A 151 33.28 8.01 24.99
C PRO A 151 32.63 7.00 25.96
N PRO A 152 33.17 6.84 27.18
CA PRO A 152 32.56 5.98 28.17
C PRO A 152 31.16 6.49 28.54
N LYS A 153 30.16 5.59 28.53
CA LYS A 153 28.74 5.88 28.78
C LYS A 153 28.05 6.79 27.74
N ALA A 154 28.60 6.91 26.53
CA ALA A 154 27.97 7.68 25.45
C ALA A 154 26.51 7.26 25.20
N LYS A 155 25.62 8.25 25.10
CA LYS A 155 24.20 8.05 24.77
C LYS A 155 24.00 7.92 23.26
N LYS A 156 22.87 7.34 22.81
CA LYS A 156 22.57 7.16 21.37
C LYS A 156 22.74 8.44 20.55
N LYS A 157 22.31 9.59 21.08
CA LYS A 157 22.44 10.88 20.38
C LYS A 157 23.91 11.26 20.14
N GLU A 158 24.76 11.11 21.16
CA GLU A 158 26.20 11.39 21.07
C GLU A 158 26.89 10.41 20.10
N LEU A 159 26.47 9.14 20.10
CA LEU A 159 26.97 8.14 19.14
C LEU A 159 26.56 8.48 17.70
N LEU A 160 25.35 8.98 17.48
CA LEU A 160 24.91 9.42 16.15
C LEU A 160 25.71 10.63 15.66
N GLU A 161 25.92 11.63 16.51
CA GLU A 161 26.75 12.81 16.19
C GLU A 161 28.19 12.40 15.86
N LEU A 162 28.76 11.47 16.65
CA LEU A 162 30.10 10.92 16.39
C LEU A 162 30.15 10.15 15.07
N ALA A 163 29.19 9.27 14.80
CA ALA A 163 29.11 8.51 13.56
C ALA A 163 28.93 9.41 12.32
N GLN A 164 28.18 10.51 12.45
CA GLN A 164 28.01 11.51 11.38
C GLN A 164 29.30 12.27 11.07
N SER A 165 30.18 12.43 12.07
CA SER A 165 31.47 13.12 11.91
C SER A 165 32.59 12.26 11.31
N LEU A 166 32.36 10.95 11.15
CA LEU A 166 33.37 10.05 10.58
C LEU A 166 33.67 10.39 9.11
N PRO A 167 34.95 10.43 8.71
CA PRO A 167 35.31 10.68 7.32
C PRO A 167 34.82 9.54 6.43
N ASN A 168 34.46 9.86 5.18
CA ASN A 168 34.07 8.89 4.15
C ASN A 168 32.87 8.00 4.52
N LEU A 169 31.95 8.47 5.38
CA LEU A 169 30.72 7.77 5.71
C LEU A 169 29.97 7.28 4.46
N ASN A 170 29.94 8.09 3.40
CA ASN A 170 29.32 7.76 2.10
C ASN A 170 29.98 6.62 1.32
N SER A 171 31.20 6.23 1.68
CA SER A 171 31.95 5.17 1.01
C SER A 171 31.87 3.84 1.77
N THR A 172 31.26 3.83 2.96
CA THR A 172 31.16 2.65 3.82
C THR A 172 30.22 1.58 3.25
N LYS A 173 30.42 0.33 3.68
CA LYS A 173 29.52 -0.79 3.33
C LYS A 173 28.08 -0.50 3.78
N LEU A 174 27.91 0.01 5.00
CA LEU A 174 26.61 0.40 5.55
C LEU A 174 25.89 1.40 4.65
N TRP A 175 26.61 2.41 4.16
CA TRP A 175 26.03 3.41 3.25
C TRP A 175 25.58 2.78 1.93
N LYS A 176 26.44 1.98 1.29
CA LYS A 176 26.12 1.31 0.03
C LYS A 176 24.94 0.34 0.16
N GLU A 177 24.87 -0.42 1.24
CA GLU A 177 23.75 -1.31 1.52
C GLU A 177 22.44 -0.52 1.71
N LYS A 178 22.49 0.61 2.43
CA LYS A 178 21.31 1.48 2.60
C LYS A 178 20.91 2.16 1.29
N GLU A 179 21.88 2.57 0.49
CA GLU A 179 21.68 3.15 -0.84
C GLU A 179 20.98 2.15 -1.76
N GLU A 180 21.47 0.91 -1.83
CA GLU A 180 20.82 -0.16 -2.60
C GLU A 180 19.42 -0.48 -2.07
N GLN A 181 19.25 -0.56 -0.75
CA GLN A 181 17.93 -0.79 -0.13
C GLN A 181 16.93 0.30 -0.52
N ILE A 182 17.32 1.58 -0.43
CA ILE A 182 16.47 2.70 -0.77
C ILE A 182 16.20 2.69 -2.26
N SER A 183 17.23 2.56 -3.09
CA SER A 183 17.11 2.53 -4.56
C SER A 183 16.13 1.45 -5.02
N ASN A 184 16.19 0.25 -4.44
CA ASN A 184 15.29 -0.85 -4.75
C ASN A 184 13.87 -0.62 -4.21
N GLY A 185 13.71 0.17 -3.14
CA GLY A 185 12.42 0.56 -2.56
C GLY A 185 11.79 1.80 -3.21
N ILE A 186 12.51 2.55 -4.04
CA ILE A 186 11.98 3.71 -4.76
C ILE A 186 10.80 3.26 -5.62
N GLY A 187 9.68 3.97 -5.47
CA GLY A 187 8.43 3.66 -6.17
C GLY A 187 7.51 2.71 -5.44
N TYR A 188 7.95 2.05 -4.35
CA TYR A 188 7.05 1.18 -3.58
C TYR A 188 5.77 1.87 -3.07
N PRO A 189 5.84 3.14 -2.58
CA PRO A 189 4.62 3.87 -2.22
C PRO A 189 3.68 4.07 -3.41
N LEU A 190 4.20 4.52 -4.55
CA LEU A 190 3.42 4.73 -5.78
C LEU A 190 2.78 3.43 -6.26
N TYR A 191 3.56 2.35 -6.30
CA TYR A 191 3.10 1.00 -6.62
C TYR A 191 1.96 0.55 -5.69
N THR A 192 2.08 0.78 -4.39
CA THR A 192 1.04 0.40 -3.42
C THR A 192 -0.28 1.11 -3.71
N ILE A 193 -0.23 2.37 -4.13
CA ILE A 193 -1.42 3.15 -4.51
C ILE A 193 -1.98 2.65 -5.83
N LEU A 194 -1.14 2.35 -6.82
CA LEU A 194 -1.55 1.75 -8.09
C LEU A 194 -2.31 0.43 -7.86
N MET A 195 -1.77 -0.49 -7.06
CA MET A 195 -2.44 -1.76 -6.77
C MET A 195 -3.78 -1.59 -6.04
N ARG A 196 -3.87 -0.62 -5.11
CA ARG A 196 -5.14 -0.28 -4.44
C ARG A 196 -6.13 0.35 -5.40
N TYR A 197 -5.66 1.24 -6.28
CA TYR A 197 -6.48 1.89 -7.30
C TYR A 197 -7.11 0.84 -8.22
N ILE A 198 -6.33 -0.11 -8.73
CA ILE A 198 -6.82 -1.24 -9.54
C ILE A 198 -7.85 -2.05 -8.77
N ALA A 199 -7.56 -2.44 -7.52
CA ALA A 199 -8.46 -3.27 -6.72
C ALA A 199 -9.81 -2.58 -6.45
N PHE A 200 -9.80 -1.28 -6.14
CA PHE A 200 -11.04 -0.53 -5.89
C PHE A 200 -11.81 -0.27 -7.18
N LYS A 201 -11.11 -0.03 -8.29
CA LYS A 201 -11.74 0.14 -9.60
C LYS A 201 -12.39 -1.15 -10.08
N ALA A 202 -11.74 -2.29 -9.86
CA ALA A 202 -12.30 -3.61 -10.12
C ALA A 202 -13.55 -3.86 -9.29
N LYS A 203 -13.51 -3.52 -7.99
CA LYS A 203 -14.69 -3.64 -7.11
C LYS A 203 -15.85 -2.77 -7.59
N ALA A 204 -15.62 -1.49 -7.88
CA ALA A 204 -16.67 -0.59 -8.33
C ALA A 204 -17.28 -1.04 -9.67
N THR A 205 -16.43 -1.52 -10.59
CA THR A 205 -16.84 -2.11 -11.88
C THR A 205 -17.74 -3.33 -11.66
N PHE A 206 -17.30 -4.26 -10.81
CA PHE A 206 -18.05 -5.45 -10.47
C PHE A 206 -19.40 -5.13 -9.83
N ASP A 207 -19.42 -4.26 -8.81
CA ASP A 207 -20.66 -3.88 -8.10
C ASP A 207 -21.67 -3.23 -9.06
N ARG A 208 -21.19 -2.38 -9.97
CA ARG A 208 -21.98 -1.72 -11.01
C ARG A 208 -22.55 -2.73 -11.99
N ASP A 209 -21.74 -3.64 -12.53
CA ASP A 209 -22.18 -4.66 -13.48
C ASP A 209 -23.18 -5.64 -12.84
N ARG A 210 -22.93 -6.04 -11.59
CA ARG A 210 -23.85 -6.85 -10.80
C ARG A 210 -25.18 -6.13 -10.56
N GLY A 211 -25.14 -4.85 -10.20
CA GLY A 211 -26.34 -4.03 -10.02
C GLY A 211 -27.17 -3.94 -11.30
N LEU A 212 -26.53 -3.69 -12.45
CA LEU A 212 -27.19 -3.66 -13.75
C LEU A 212 -27.88 -4.99 -14.09
N LYS A 213 -27.23 -6.14 -13.81
CA LYS A 213 -27.84 -7.48 -13.97
C LYS A 213 -29.09 -7.67 -13.11
N MET A 214 -29.18 -6.98 -11.98
CA MET A 214 -30.33 -6.99 -11.07
C MET A 214 -31.40 -5.94 -11.42
N GLY A 215 -31.23 -5.19 -12.52
CA GLY A 215 -32.17 -4.16 -12.95
C GLY A 215 -32.01 -2.80 -12.27
N VAL A 216 -30.93 -2.59 -11.51
CA VAL A 216 -30.57 -1.26 -10.98
C VAL A 216 -30.24 -0.35 -12.15
N THR A 217 -30.82 0.85 -12.19
CA THR A 217 -30.60 1.83 -13.26
C THR A 217 -29.88 3.09 -12.80
N GLU A 218 -29.77 3.30 -11.49
CA GLU A 218 -29.15 4.49 -10.90
C GLU A 218 -28.14 4.10 -9.81
N PHE A 219 -26.99 4.77 -9.82
CA PHE A 219 -25.94 4.66 -8.80
C PHE A 219 -25.60 6.07 -8.30
N LYS A 220 -25.72 6.29 -6.99
CA LYS A 220 -25.41 7.58 -6.35
C LYS A 220 -24.15 7.48 -5.50
N HIS A 221 -23.47 8.61 -5.29
CA HIS A 221 -22.41 8.67 -4.28
C HIS A 221 -23.01 8.41 -2.89
N LEU A 222 -22.61 7.31 -2.28
CA LEU A 222 -22.90 6.98 -0.88
C LEU A 222 -21.98 7.78 0.05
N TYR A 223 -20.71 7.86 -0.33
CA TYR A 223 -19.69 8.53 0.45
C TYR A 223 -18.70 9.22 -0.47
N VAL A 224 -18.40 10.49 -0.15
CA VAL A 224 -17.26 11.24 -0.66
C VAL A 224 -16.59 11.85 0.56
N GLU A 225 -15.26 11.81 0.63
CA GLU A 225 -14.52 12.43 1.74
C GLU A 225 -14.80 13.94 1.76
N GLU A 226 -15.02 14.51 2.95
CA GLU A 226 -15.37 15.92 3.10
C GLU A 226 -14.27 16.82 2.51
N GLY A 227 -14.64 17.69 1.57
CA GLY A 227 -13.71 18.58 0.87
C GLY A 227 -13.18 18.03 -0.46
N ASP A 228 -13.42 16.74 -0.75
CA ASP A 228 -12.98 16.10 -1.99
C ASP A 228 -14.02 16.19 -3.13
N GLU A 229 -15.23 16.70 -2.88
CA GLU A 229 -16.33 16.74 -3.86
C GLU A 229 -15.98 17.54 -5.11
N LYS A 230 -15.17 18.60 -4.96
CA LYS A 230 -14.68 19.40 -6.10
C LYS A 230 -13.76 18.59 -7.02
N PHE A 231 -12.98 17.66 -6.48
CA PHE A 231 -12.06 16.83 -7.26
C PHE A 231 -12.80 15.67 -7.93
N VAL A 232 -13.80 15.09 -7.26
CA VAL A 232 -14.72 14.12 -7.88
C VAL A 232 -15.46 14.77 -9.06
N LYS A 233 -15.98 15.98 -8.88
CA LYS A 233 -16.60 16.76 -9.98
C LYS A 233 -15.62 17.04 -11.11
N LEU A 234 -14.34 17.31 -10.80
CA LEU A 234 -13.31 17.53 -11.82
C LEU A 234 -13.04 16.25 -12.63
N ALA A 235 -12.93 15.09 -11.97
CA ALA A 235 -12.75 13.81 -12.64
C ALA A 235 -13.96 13.44 -13.52
N LEU A 236 -15.18 13.65 -13.02
CA LEU A 236 -16.41 13.41 -13.78
C LEU A 236 -16.57 14.38 -14.96
N LYS A 237 -16.03 15.59 -14.89
CA LYS A 237 -15.96 16.49 -16.06
C LYS A 237 -15.03 15.95 -17.14
N ARG A 238 -13.92 15.30 -16.76
CA ARG A 238 -12.99 14.65 -17.70
C ARG A 238 -13.60 13.39 -18.31
N ASN A 239 -14.24 12.56 -17.50
CA ASN A 239 -14.94 11.36 -17.95
C ASN A 239 -16.27 11.19 -17.18
N PRO A 240 -17.41 11.58 -17.78
CA PRO A 240 -18.73 11.48 -17.13
C PRO A 240 -19.16 10.05 -16.78
N GLN A 241 -18.56 9.04 -17.41
CA GLN A 241 -18.86 7.62 -17.19
C GLN A 241 -17.84 6.92 -16.29
N ALA A 242 -16.92 7.68 -15.68
CA ALA A 242 -15.94 7.11 -14.77
C ALA A 242 -16.64 6.49 -13.55
N LEU A 243 -16.04 5.41 -13.04
CA LEU A 243 -16.34 4.83 -11.75
C LEU A 243 -15.21 5.15 -10.77
N PRO A 244 -15.49 5.21 -9.45
CA PRO A 244 -14.46 5.36 -8.46
C PRO A 244 -13.50 4.15 -8.46
N PRO A 245 -12.25 4.32 -8.01
CA PRO A 245 -11.62 5.58 -7.64
C PRO A 245 -11.44 6.50 -8.86
N TYR A 246 -11.89 7.75 -8.72
CA TYR A 246 -11.85 8.77 -9.77
C TYR A 246 -10.44 9.32 -10.00
N PHE A 247 -9.60 9.25 -8.97
CA PHE A 247 -8.18 9.63 -8.96
C PHE A 247 -7.43 8.75 -7.94
N PRO A 248 -6.09 8.69 -7.98
CA PRO A 248 -5.30 7.93 -7.00
C PRO A 248 -5.58 8.36 -5.56
N GLY A 249 -5.92 7.42 -4.69
CA GLY A 249 -6.26 7.69 -3.28
C GLY A 249 -7.71 8.09 -3.02
N ASP A 250 -8.55 8.19 -4.06
CA ASP A 250 -10.00 8.35 -3.91
C ASP A 250 -10.61 7.14 -3.19
N VAL A 251 -11.50 7.43 -2.24
CA VAL A 251 -12.23 6.46 -1.42
C VAL A 251 -13.74 6.57 -1.60
N THR A 252 -14.18 7.27 -2.66
CA THR A 252 -15.60 7.46 -2.98
C THR A 252 -16.29 6.11 -3.15
N LEU A 253 -17.45 5.96 -2.51
CA LEU A 253 -18.29 4.76 -2.61
C LEU A 253 -19.59 5.08 -3.35
N LEU A 254 -20.03 4.15 -4.18
CA LEU A 254 -21.33 4.20 -4.82
C LEU A 254 -22.33 3.30 -4.08
N GLN A 255 -23.59 3.74 -4.05
CA GLN A 255 -24.72 2.90 -3.70
C GLN A 255 -25.63 2.73 -4.91
N SER A 256 -26.12 1.50 -5.08
CA SER A 256 -27.23 1.21 -5.98
C SER A 256 -28.51 1.83 -5.44
N VAL A 257 -29.25 2.53 -6.30
CA VAL A 257 -30.57 3.08 -5.97
C VAL A 257 -31.63 2.24 -6.65
N ILE A 258 -32.54 1.67 -5.86
CA ILE A 258 -33.69 0.92 -6.36
C ILE A 258 -34.89 1.88 -6.31
N PRO A 259 -35.47 2.27 -7.46
CA PRO A 259 -36.62 3.15 -7.47
C PRO A 259 -37.75 2.62 -6.55
N GLY A 260 -38.17 3.44 -5.58
CA GLY A 260 -39.22 3.10 -4.62
C GLY A 260 -38.77 2.55 -3.26
N PHE A 261 -37.46 2.45 -3.01
CA PHE A 261 -36.87 1.99 -1.74
C PHE A 261 -35.82 2.97 -1.18
N ASP A 262 -36.12 4.29 -1.24
CA ASP A 262 -35.29 5.35 -0.63
C ASP A 262 -35.52 5.47 0.89
#